data_AF-A0AA35ZSK3-F1
#
_entry.id   AF-A0AA35ZSK3-F1
#
_cell.length_a   1.000
_cell.length_b   1.000
_cell.length_c   1.000
_cell.angle_alpha   90.00
_cell.angle_beta   90.00
_cell.angle_gamma   90.00
#
_symmetry.space_group_name_H-M   'P 1'
#
loop_
_entity.id
_entity.type
_entity.pdbx_description
1 polymer ?
#
loop_
_entity_poly.entity_id
_entity_poly.type
_entity_poly.pdbx_seq_one_letter_code
_entity_poly.pdbx_strand_id
1 'polypeptide(L)'
;MVLSIIGPTLKSPEDLLKTALASVEITKGINGLDKLVLRQIHGSTVEVYLYGAHVTSWKNDHGKELLFLSSKAIFSPPTAIRGGIPIIFPQFSNLGPLRSHGFARNRVWTMENNSHPLQSKPINEVFVDLLLKPTEDDLNIWPNRFEYRLRITLGLKGDLTMTSRIKNTNTDKKQFNFTFAYHNYFRVSNISEVRVEGLGKLDYLDNTQNRTRFTEARDTITINSEIDRIYLNTPKKACNS
;
A
#
# COMPACT_ATOMS: atom_id res chain seq x y z
N MET A 1 -56.77 13.62 28.00
CA MET A 1 -55.56 13.93 27.22
C MET A 1 -54.50 12.93 27.65
N VAL A 2 -54.27 11.87 26.86
CA VAL A 2 -53.31 10.81 27.20
C VAL A 2 -51.99 11.15 26.53
N LEU A 3 -50.96 11.39 27.33
CA LEU A 3 -49.61 11.70 26.87
C LEU A 3 -48.85 10.39 26.66
N SER A 4 -48.65 9.96 25.41
CA SER A 4 -47.79 8.82 25.06
C SER A 4 -46.33 9.30 25.00
N ILE A 5 -45.55 8.96 26.02
CA ILE A 5 -44.11 9.14 26.02
C ILE A 5 -43.51 7.99 25.20
N ILE A 6 -43.13 8.26 23.95
CA ILE A 6 -42.36 7.33 23.13
C ILE A 6 -40.90 7.43 23.60
N GLY A 7 -40.49 6.51 24.47
CA GLY A 7 -39.08 6.32 24.80
C GLY A 7 -38.29 5.81 23.59
N PRO A 8 -36.95 6.01 23.55
CA PRO A 8 -36.13 5.55 22.44
C PRO A 8 -36.23 4.04 22.31
N THR A 9 -36.56 3.58 21.10
CA THR A 9 -36.63 2.17 20.73
C THR A 9 -35.29 1.51 21.05
N LEU A 10 -35.28 0.60 22.02
CA LEU A 10 -34.16 -0.30 22.26
C LEU A 10 -33.95 -1.10 20.97
N LYS A 11 -32.78 -0.92 20.32
CA LYS A 11 -32.35 -1.72 19.19
C LYS A 11 -32.39 -3.19 19.59
N SER A 12 -32.88 -4.06 18.71
CA SER A 12 -33.00 -5.48 19.00
C SER A 12 -31.63 -6.10 19.32
N PRO A 13 -31.56 -7.20 20.09
CA PRO A 13 -30.31 -7.92 20.32
C PRO A 13 -29.62 -8.37 19.03
N GLU A 14 -30.37 -8.54 17.94
CA GLU A 14 -29.86 -8.89 16.61
C GLU A 14 -29.11 -7.72 15.93
N ASP A 15 -29.49 -6.47 16.20
CA ASP A 15 -28.76 -5.29 15.73
C ASP A 15 -27.43 -5.07 16.49
N LEU A 16 -27.31 -5.63 17.69
CA LEU A 16 -26.08 -5.62 18.51
C LEU A 16 -25.11 -6.76 18.15
N LEU A 17 -25.53 -7.73 17.33
CA LEU A 17 -24.77 -8.93 16.96
C LEU A 17 -24.30 -8.97 15.50
N LYS A 18 -24.23 -7.82 14.81
CA LYS A 18 -23.36 -7.67 13.63
C LYS A 18 -21.92 -7.43 14.07
N THR A 19 -21.34 -8.38 14.79
CA THR A 19 -19.88 -8.50 14.87
C THR A 19 -19.41 -8.81 13.46
N ALA A 20 -18.94 -7.82 12.72
CA ALA A 20 -18.46 -8.02 11.36
C ALA A 20 -17.32 -9.05 11.40
N LEU A 21 -17.58 -10.25 10.88
CA LEU A 21 -16.55 -11.27 10.76
C LEU A 21 -15.42 -10.76 9.85
N ALA A 22 -14.22 -11.27 10.09
CA ALA A 22 -13.07 -11.05 9.24
C ALA A 22 -13.43 -11.45 7.80
N SER A 23 -13.30 -10.54 6.84
CA SER A 23 -13.80 -10.76 5.48
C SER A 23 -13.02 -10.00 4.41
N VAL A 24 -13.07 -10.53 3.19
CA VAL A 24 -12.63 -9.85 1.96
C VAL A 24 -13.86 -9.69 1.08
N GLU A 25 -14.19 -8.46 0.74
CA GLU A 25 -15.29 -8.11 -0.17
C GLU A 25 -14.73 -7.57 -1.48
N ILE A 26 -15.24 -8.04 -2.61
CA ILE A 26 -14.96 -7.48 -3.93
C ILE A 26 -16.11 -6.52 -4.27
N THR A 27 -15.78 -5.29 -4.61
CA THR A 27 -16.77 -4.25 -4.94
C THR A 27 -16.24 -3.27 -5.98
N LYS A 28 -17.11 -2.40 -6.48
CA LYS A 28 -16.74 -1.32 -7.39
C LYS A 28 -16.38 -0.07 -6.59
N GLY A 29 -15.21 0.48 -6.87
CA GLY A 29 -14.74 1.76 -6.33
C GLY A 29 -15.09 2.94 -7.23
N ILE A 30 -14.31 4.02 -7.08
CA ILE A 30 -14.43 5.24 -7.87
C ILE A 30 -14.25 4.88 -9.36
N ASN A 31 -15.09 5.47 -10.21
CA ASN A 31 -15.13 5.22 -11.67
C ASN A 31 -15.33 3.75 -12.07
N GLY A 32 -15.92 2.92 -11.20
CA GLY A 32 -16.22 1.52 -11.50
C GLY A 32 -15.01 0.60 -11.53
N LEU A 33 -13.84 1.05 -11.04
CA LEU A 33 -12.67 0.19 -10.90
C LEU A 33 -12.90 -0.86 -9.81
N ASP A 34 -12.42 -2.08 -10.05
CA ASP A 34 -12.50 -3.16 -9.05
C ASP A 34 -11.62 -2.88 -7.85
N LYS A 35 -12.21 -3.06 -6.67
CA LYS A 35 -11.58 -2.84 -5.37
C LYS A 35 -11.91 -3.98 -4.41
N LEU A 36 -10.95 -4.31 -3.58
CA LEU A 36 -11.07 -5.24 -2.47
C LEU A 36 -11.19 -4.45 -1.17
N VAL A 37 -12.07 -4.87 -0.28
CA VAL A 37 -12.19 -4.33 1.08
C VAL A 37 -11.92 -5.45 2.07
N LEU A 38 -10.80 -5.37 2.78
CA LEU A 38 -10.44 -6.26 3.86
C LEU A 38 -10.99 -5.67 5.16
N ARG A 39 -11.67 -6.47 5.96
CA ARG A 39 -12.22 -6.07 7.26
C ARG A 39 -11.76 -7.05 8.32
N GLN A 40 -11.28 -6.54 9.45
CA GLN A 40 -10.94 -7.34 10.61
C GLN A 40 -12.07 -7.32 11.65
N ILE A 41 -12.13 -8.34 12.51
CA ILE A 41 -13.19 -8.50 13.52
C ILE A 41 -13.28 -7.34 14.51
N HIS A 42 -12.17 -6.63 14.74
CA HIS A 42 -12.12 -5.46 15.63
C HIS A 42 -12.40 -4.13 14.90
N GLY A 43 -12.79 -4.17 13.62
CA GLY A 43 -13.25 -2.99 12.89
C GLY A 43 -12.18 -2.27 12.07
N SER A 44 -10.90 -2.66 12.16
CA SER A 44 -9.88 -2.17 11.22
C SER A 44 -10.21 -2.59 9.78
N THR A 45 -9.89 -1.73 8.81
CA THR A 45 -10.21 -1.98 7.39
C THR A 45 -9.10 -1.53 6.46
N VAL A 46 -8.95 -2.21 5.32
CA VAL A 46 -8.03 -1.84 4.25
C VAL A 46 -8.76 -1.89 2.91
N GLU A 47 -8.57 -0.88 2.07
CA GLU A 47 -9.11 -0.84 0.71
C GLU A 47 -7.99 -0.93 -0.32
N VAL A 48 -8.10 -1.88 -1.24
CA VAL A 48 -7.09 -2.17 -2.28
C VAL A 48 -7.73 -2.15 -3.66
N TYR A 49 -7.32 -1.24 -4.53
CA TYR A 49 -7.74 -1.29 -5.94
C TYR A 49 -6.93 -2.35 -6.68
N LEU A 50 -7.59 -3.17 -7.52
CA LEU A 50 -6.89 -4.10 -8.42
C LEU A 50 -6.03 -3.33 -9.42
N TYR A 51 -6.46 -2.13 -9.81
CA TYR A 51 -5.60 -1.19 -10.52
C TYR A 51 -4.43 -0.75 -9.63
N GLY A 52 -3.22 -1.16 -10.03
CA GLY A 52 -1.96 -0.90 -9.35
C GLY A 52 -1.68 -1.76 -8.12
N ALA A 53 -2.57 -2.71 -7.79
CA ALA A 53 -2.60 -3.36 -6.46
C ALA A 53 -2.50 -2.32 -5.33
N HIS A 54 -3.26 -1.24 -5.48
CA HIS A 54 -3.01 0.02 -4.82
C HIS A 54 -3.80 0.10 -3.53
N VAL A 55 -3.12 0.06 -2.39
CA VAL A 55 -3.78 0.31 -1.09
C VAL A 55 -4.12 1.79 -1.01
N THR A 56 -5.41 2.11 -0.92
CA THR A 56 -5.90 3.51 -0.95
C THR A 56 -6.44 3.99 0.38
N SER A 57 -6.78 3.07 1.29
CA SER A 57 -7.25 3.37 2.65
C SER A 57 -6.77 2.28 3.59
N TRP A 58 -6.35 2.68 4.79
CA TRP A 58 -6.06 1.80 5.91
C TRP A 58 -6.54 2.49 7.19
N LYS A 59 -7.60 1.94 7.80
CA LYS A 59 -8.22 2.48 9.00
C LYS A 59 -8.00 1.55 10.17
N ASN A 60 -7.72 2.14 11.34
CA ASN A 60 -7.70 1.40 12.60
C ASN A 60 -9.12 1.02 13.07
N ASP A 61 -9.20 0.32 14.20
CA ASP A 61 -10.43 -0.10 14.88
C ASP A 61 -11.34 1.07 15.33
N HIS A 62 -10.79 2.27 15.47
CA HIS A 62 -11.54 3.51 15.71
C HIS A 62 -12.00 4.23 14.43
N GLY A 63 -11.75 3.66 13.25
CA GLY A 63 -12.11 4.27 11.96
C GLY A 63 -11.21 5.43 11.53
N LYS A 64 -10.12 5.71 12.24
CA LYS A 64 -9.13 6.74 11.89
C LYS A 64 -8.31 6.29 10.69
N GLU A 65 -8.32 7.11 9.64
CA GLU A 65 -7.51 6.89 8.44
C GLU A 65 -6.02 7.11 8.72
N LEU A 66 -5.20 6.15 8.31
CA LEU A 66 -3.75 6.14 8.49
C LEU A 66 -2.99 6.52 7.20
N LEU A 67 -3.65 6.46 6.05
CA LEU A 67 -3.06 6.82 4.75
C LEU A 67 -3.59 8.16 4.25
N PHE A 68 -2.69 8.96 3.67
CA PHE A 68 -3.07 10.14 2.91
C PHE A 68 -3.42 9.73 1.49
N LEU A 69 -4.63 10.07 1.06
CA LEU A 69 -5.09 9.99 -0.32
C LEU A 69 -5.46 11.38 -0.79
N SER A 70 -4.95 11.78 -1.96
CA SER A 70 -5.23 13.12 -2.49
C SER A 70 -6.69 13.26 -2.91
N SER A 71 -7.34 14.36 -2.55
CA SER A 71 -8.71 14.69 -3.01
C SER A 71 -8.82 14.89 -4.53
N LYS A 72 -7.71 15.21 -5.20
CA LYS A 72 -7.61 15.31 -6.67
C LYS A 72 -7.02 14.05 -7.33
N ALA A 73 -7.03 12.90 -6.64
CA ALA A 73 -6.51 11.66 -7.22
C ALA A 73 -7.39 11.21 -8.40
N ILE A 74 -6.75 10.79 -9.49
CA ILE A 74 -7.44 10.29 -10.68
C ILE A 74 -7.51 8.77 -10.58
N PHE A 75 -8.72 8.23 -10.59
CA PHE A 75 -9.00 6.79 -10.58
C PHE A 75 -9.31 6.32 -12.00
N SER A 76 -8.34 6.42 -12.90
CA SER A 76 -8.52 6.06 -14.30
C SER A 76 -7.20 5.66 -14.94
N PRO A 77 -7.08 4.42 -15.48
CA PRO A 77 -5.93 4.04 -16.28
C PRO A 77 -5.73 4.98 -17.49
N PRO A 78 -4.49 5.27 -17.89
CA PRO A 78 -3.24 4.72 -17.37
C PRO A 78 -2.63 5.55 -16.22
N THR A 79 -3.37 6.49 -15.62
CA THR A 79 -2.85 7.41 -14.60
C THR A 79 -2.76 6.75 -13.23
N ALA A 80 -1.57 6.79 -12.60
CA ALA A 80 -1.39 6.26 -11.25
C ALA A 80 -2.20 7.06 -10.21
N ILE A 81 -2.78 6.36 -9.23
CA ILE A 81 -3.52 6.99 -8.13
C ILE A 81 -2.55 7.75 -7.22
N ARG A 82 -2.89 8.99 -6.85
CA ARG A 82 -2.05 9.86 -6.00
C ARG A 82 -2.39 9.71 -4.52
N GLY A 83 -1.47 9.16 -3.75
CA GLY A 83 -1.64 8.86 -2.31
C GLY A 83 -1.75 7.35 -2.06
N GLY A 84 -2.07 6.94 -0.83
CA GLY A 84 -2.11 5.54 -0.44
C GLY A 84 -0.72 4.87 -0.48
N ILE A 85 -0.64 3.67 -1.05
CA ILE A 85 0.60 2.90 -1.23
C ILE A 85 0.72 2.47 -2.71
N PRO A 86 1.23 3.33 -3.60
CA PRO A 86 1.62 2.93 -4.95
C PRO A 86 2.76 1.92 -4.94
N ILE A 87 2.65 0.89 -5.79
CA ILE A 87 3.70 -0.11 -6.01
C ILE A 87 4.67 0.38 -7.09
N ILE A 88 5.94 0.51 -6.72
CA ILE A 88 7.01 0.95 -7.62
C ILE A 88 7.75 -0.29 -8.10
N PHE A 89 7.68 -0.57 -9.40
CA PHE A 89 8.37 -1.69 -10.06
C PHE A 89 8.26 -1.53 -11.59
N PRO A 90 9.30 -1.91 -12.36
CA PRO A 90 10.59 -2.48 -11.96
C PRO A 90 11.69 -1.42 -11.76
N GLN A 91 11.31 -0.15 -11.70
CA GLN A 91 12.24 0.97 -11.58
C GLN A 91 11.79 1.93 -10.49
N PHE A 92 12.67 2.27 -9.56
CA PHE A 92 12.51 3.34 -8.60
C PHE A 92 13.01 4.66 -9.18
N SER A 93 12.22 5.73 -9.00
CA SER A 93 12.54 7.05 -9.55
C SER A 93 12.88 6.95 -11.05
N ASN A 94 13.83 7.76 -11.52
CA ASN A 94 14.43 7.70 -12.85
C ASN A 94 15.80 7.00 -12.84
N LEU A 95 15.99 5.95 -12.02
CA LEU A 95 17.26 5.19 -11.93
C LEU A 95 17.48 4.19 -13.09
N GLY A 96 16.72 4.30 -14.17
CA GLY A 96 16.84 3.42 -15.32
C GLY A 96 16.09 3.96 -16.54
N PRO A 97 15.94 3.15 -17.60
CA PRO A 97 15.44 3.60 -18.90
C PRO A 97 13.92 3.78 -18.96
N LEU A 98 13.17 3.30 -17.97
CA LEU A 98 11.71 3.38 -17.95
C LEU A 98 11.24 4.75 -17.48
N ARG A 99 9.96 5.04 -17.72
CA ARG A 99 9.27 6.16 -17.06
C ARG A 99 9.43 6.05 -15.54
N SER A 100 9.46 7.22 -14.88
CA SER A 100 9.68 7.28 -13.43
C SER A 100 8.71 6.36 -12.68
N HIS A 101 9.27 5.57 -11.77
CA HIS A 101 8.59 4.56 -10.95
C HIS A 101 8.09 3.30 -11.68
N GLY A 102 8.52 3.07 -12.91
CA GLY A 102 8.11 1.90 -13.69
C GLY A 102 6.62 1.94 -14.05
N PHE A 103 5.99 0.76 -14.07
CA PHE A 103 4.63 0.61 -14.59
C PHE A 103 3.69 -0.21 -13.72
N ALA A 104 4.16 -0.86 -12.65
CA ALA A 104 3.31 -1.76 -11.84
C ALA A 104 2.06 -1.06 -11.26
N ARG A 105 2.20 0.18 -10.79
CA ARG A 105 1.08 1.05 -10.33
C ARG A 105 0.11 1.48 -11.44
N ASN A 106 0.44 1.21 -12.70
CA ASN A 106 -0.34 1.58 -13.88
C ASN A 106 -0.96 0.37 -14.59
N ARG A 107 -0.94 -0.82 -13.97
CA ARG A 107 -1.50 -2.07 -14.50
C ARG A 107 -2.60 -2.59 -13.60
N VAL A 108 -3.54 -3.32 -14.18
CA VAL A 108 -4.53 -4.07 -13.40
C VAL A 108 -3.89 -5.39 -12.96
N TRP A 109 -3.98 -5.68 -11.66
CA TRP A 109 -3.51 -6.91 -11.06
C TRP A 109 -4.66 -7.90 -10.96
N THR A 110 -4.35 -9.20 -11.01
CA THR A 110 -5.33 -10.27 -10.86
C THR A 110 -5.29 -10.83 -9.45
N MET A 111 -6.45 -11.07 -8.86
CA MET A 111 -6.53 -11.77 -7.58
C MET A 111 -6.26 -13.27 -7.76
N GLU A 112 -5.35 -13.84 -6.97
CA GLU A 112 -5.11 -15.29 -6.93
C GLU A 112 -6.00 -15.93 -5.86
N ASN A 113 -7.03 -16.67 -6.30
CA ASN A 113 -7.96 -17.35 -5.38
C ASN A 113 -7.38 -18.63 -4.75
N ASN A 114 -6.33 -19.19 -5.36
CA ASN A 114 -5.68 -20.39 -4.87
C ASN A 114 -4.45 -19.97 -4.07
N SER A 115 -4.52 -20.11 -2.75
CA SER A 115 -3.32 -20.05 -1.91
C SER A 115 -2.34 -21.08 -2.44
N HIS A 116 -1.28 -20.65 -3.13
CA HIS A 116 -0.13 -21.52 -3.31
C HIS A 116 0.29 -22.06 -1.93
N PRO A 117 0.77 -23.31 -1.81
CA PRO A 117 0.98 -24.02 -0.52
C PRO A 117 2.05 -23.39 0.40
N LEU A 118 2.52 -22.19 0.07
CA LEU A 118 3.42 -21.41 0.89
C LEU A 118 2.60 -20.65 1.93
N GLN A 119 2.54 -21.27 3.12
CA GLN A 119 2.04 -20.78 4.41
C GLN A 119 0.58 -21.13 4.71
N SER A 120 0.39 -21.79 5.85
CA SER A 120 -0.88 -21.97 6.52
C SER A 120 -1.68 -20.67 6.48
N LYS A 121 -2.97 -20.76 6.14
CA LYS A 121 -3.93 -19.65 6.31
C LYS A 121 -3.67 -19.04 7.69
N PRO A 122 -3.25 -17.76 7.79
CA PRO A 122 -2.89 -17.23 9.09
C PRO A 122 -4.14 -17.25 9.97
N ILE A 123 -3.97 -17.76 11.19
CA ILE A 123 -5.06 -17.81 12.17
C ILE A 123 -5.38 -16.36 12.54
N ASN A 124 -6.64 -15.95 12.36
CA ASN A 124 -7.16 -14.61 12.69
C ASN A 124 -6.63 -13.43 11.83
N GLU A 125 -6.06 -13.68 10.66
CA GLU A 125 -5.71 -12.61 9.71
C GLU A 125 -6.57 -12.67 8.45
N VAL A 126 -6.78 -11.51 7.85
CA VAL A 126 -7.46 -11.37 6.56
C VAL A 126 -6.42 -10.97 5.54
N PHE A 127 -6.35 -11.70 4.43
CA PHE A 127 -5.36 -11.41 3.39
C PHE A 127 -5.93 -11.59 1.99
N VAL A 128 -5.26 -10.96 1.03
CA VAL A 128 -5.48 -11.15 -0.41
C VAL A 128 -4.14 -11.35 -1.10
N ASP A 129 -4.12 -12.25 -2.07
CA ASP A 129 -2.97 -12.48 -2.95
C ASP A 129 -3.26 -11.88 -4.33
N LEU A 130 -2.36 -11.02 -4.79
CA LEU A 130 -2.46 -10.32 -6.08
C LEU A 130 -1.26 -10.69 -6.94
N LEU A 131 -1.49 -10.83 -8.25
CA LEU A 131 -0.49 -11.20 -9.24
C LEU A 131 -0.45 -10.18 -10.38
N LEU A 132 0.76 -9.77 -10.73
CA LEU A 132 1.07 -9.06 -11.97
C LEU A 132 1.98 -9.92 -12.84
N LYS A 133 1.58 -10.08 -14.09
CA LYS A 133 2.36 -10.65 -15.19
C LYS A 133 2.53 -9.59 -16.27
N PRO A 134 3.64 -9.56 -17.01
CA PRO A 134 3.82 -8.60 -18.08
C PRO A 134 2.83 -8.86 -19.22
N THR A 135 2.27 -7.78 -19.74
CA THR A 135 1.53 -7.74 -21.01
C THR A 135 2.50 -7.61 -22.20
N GLU A 136 2.02 -7.74 -23.43
CA GLU A 136 2.84 -7.49 -24.63
C GLU A 136 3.40 -6.06 -24.64
N ASP A 137 2.60 -5.07 -24.24
CA ASP A 137 3.05 -3.67 -24.11
C ASP A 137 4.18 -3.50 -23.09
N ASP A 138 4.12 -4.23 -21.96
CA ASP A 138 5.18 -4.18 -20.95
C ASP A 138 6.48 -4.75 -21.50
N LEU A 139 6.39 -5.78 -22.32
CA LEU A 139 7.54 -6.47 -22.91
C LEU A 139 8.20 -5.66 -24.02
N ASN A 140 7.43 -4.79 -24.68
CA ASN A 140 7.96 -3.83 -25.64
C ASN A 140 8.86 -2.78 -24.99
N ILE A 141 8.55 -2.35 -23.77
CA ILE A 141 9.35 -1.33 -23.04
C ILE A 141 10.37 -1.95 -22.07
N TRP A 142 10.10 -3.16 -21.58
CA TRP A 142 10.96 -3.88 -20.64
C TRP A 142 10.88 -5.40 -20.93
N PRO A 143 11.76 -5.94 -21.80
CA PRO A 143 11.63 -7.30 -22.35
C PRO A 143 12.08 -8.39 -21.36
N ASN A 144 11.46 -8.40 -20.17
CA ASN A 144 11.70 -9.36 -19.11
C ASN A 144 10.37 -9.98 -18.67
N ARG A 145 10.28 -11.31 -18.73
CA ARG A 145 9.16 -12.07 -18.19
C ARG A 145 9.32 -12.21 -16.68
N PHE A 146 8.27 -11.85 -15.95
CA PHE A 146 8.24 -11.97 -14.51
C PHE A 146 6.87 -12.41 -14.00
N GLU A 147 6.83 -12.88 -12.76
CA GLU A 147 5.62 -12.93 -11.94
C GLU A 147 5.88 -12.11 -10.68
N TYR A 148 5.09 -11.06 -10.47
CA TYR A 148 5.12 -10.30 -9.23
C TYR A 148 3.86 -10.67 -8.43
N ARG A 149 4.05 -11.44 -7.36
CA ARG A 149 3.02 -11.72 -6.35
C ARG A 149 3.13 -10.75 -5.18
N LEU A 150 2.00 -10.20 -4.77
CA LEU A 150 1.87 -9.32 -3.62
C LEU A 150 0.79 -9.87 -2.70
N ARG A 151 1.16 -10.23 -1.47
CA ARG A 151 0.21 -10.53 -0.40
C ARG A 151 -0.01 -9.28 0.44
N ILE A 152 -1.28 -8.90 0.62
CA ILE A 152 -1.67 -7.82 1.53
C ILE A 152 -2.47 -8.46 2.66
N THR A 153 -1.97 -8.29 3.89
CA THR A 153 -2.54 -8.88 5.09
C THR A 153 -2.92 -7.78 6.08
N LEU A 154 -4.15 -7.86 6.59
CA LEU A 154 -4.64 -7.09 7.72
C LEU A 154 -4.66 -7.99 8.96
N GLY A 155 -3.72 -7.75 9.87
CA GLY A 155 -3.57 -8.49 11.11
C GLY A 155 -4.68 -8.20 12.11
N LEU A 156 -4.77 -9.02 13.16
CA LEU A 156 -5.82 -8.90 14.19
C LEU A 156 -5.77 -7.56 14.94
N LYS A 157 -4.57 -7.01 15.13
CA LYS A 157 -4.35 -5.72 15.81
C LYS A 157 -4.52 -4.52 14.87
N GLY A 158 -4.95 -4.74 13.63
CA GLY A 158 -5.06 -3.72 12.60
C GLY A 158 -3.74 -3.38 11.91
N ASP A 159 -2.67 -4.12 12.16
CA ASP A 159 -1.39 -3.97 11.46
C ASP A 159 -1.51 -4.40 9.99
N LEU A 160 -0.93 -3.59 9.10
CA LEU A 160 -0.91 -3.85 7.66
C LEU A 160 0.45 -4.40 7.25
N THR A 161 0.46 -5.64 6.75
CA THR A 161 1.67 -6.28 6.21
C THR A 161 1.54 -6.48 4.70
N MET A 162 2.56 -6.07 3.96
CA MET A 162 2.65 -6.24 2.50
C MET A 162 3.89 -7.06 2.12
N THR A 163 3.70 -8.24 1.56
CA THR A 163 4.78 -9.16 1.19
C THR A 163 4.88 -9.32 -0.32
N SER A 164 5.98 -8.82 -0.91
CA SER A 164 6.28 -8.96 -2.33
C SER A 164 7.15 -10.18 -2.62
N ARG A 165 6.83 -10.91 -3.69
CA ARG A 165 7.65 -11.97 -4.26
C ARG A 165 7.72 -11.80 -5.77
N ILE A 166 8.91 -11.60 -6.30
CA ILE A 166 9.15 -11.41 -7.73
C ILE A 166 9.95 -12.60 -8.24
N LYS A 167 9.41 -13.28 -9.25
CA LYS A 167 10.02 -14.45 -9.89
C LYS A 167 10.37 -14.10 -11.33
N ASN A 168 11.62 -14.38 -11.72
CA ASN A 168 12.02 -14.36 -13.12
C ASN A 168 11.42 -15.57 -13.85
N THR A 169 10.68 -15.32 -14.93
CA THR A 169 10.02 -16.34 -15.75
C THR A 169 10.46 -16.31 -17.21
N ASN A 170 11.61 -15.70 -17.50
CA ASN A 170 12.24 -15.74 -18.81
C ASN A 170 12.50 -17.20 -19.24
N THR A 171 12.09 -17.56 -20.45
CA THR A 171 12.26 -18.90 -21.02
C THR A 171 13.72 -19.23 -21.32
N ASP A 172 14.50 -18.21 -21.68
CA ASP A 172 15.95 -18.28 -21.92
C ASP A 172 16.79 -18.23 -20.64
N LYS A 173 16.15 -18.17 -19.46
CA LYS A 173 16.77 -18.01 -18.14
C LYS A 173 17.64 -16.75 -17.99
N LYS A 174 17.50 -15.76 -18.88
CA LYS A 174 18.24 -14.50 -18.79
C LYS A 174 17.88 -13.77 -17.50
N GLN A 175 18.90 -13.38 -16.74
CA GLN A 175 18.72 -12.58 -15.53
C GLN A 175 18.34 -11.15 -15.87
N PHE A 176 17.59 -10.50 -14.98
CA PHE A 176 17.28 -9.08 -15.07
C PHE A 176 17.45 -8.41 -13.71
N ASN A 177 17.82 -7.13 -13.76
CA ASN A 177 17.90 -6.27 -12.59
C ASN A 177 16.61 -5.44 -12.51
N PHE A 178 16.19 -5.17 -11.28
CA PHE A 178 15.06 -4.29 -11.01
C PHE A 178 15.28 -3.57 -9.69
N THR A 179 14.53 -2.50 -9.50
CA THR A 179 14.34 -1.84 -8.21
C THR A 179 12.85 -1.84 -7.88
N PHE A 180 12.52 -1.81 -6.60
CA PHE A 180 11.14 -1.75 -6.16
C PHE A 180 10.99 -0.92 -4.88
N ALA A 181 9.79 -0.41 -4.64
CA ALA A 181 9.44 0.27 -3.40
C ALA A 181 7.94 0.24 -3.15
N TYR A 182 7.56 0.37 -1.88
CA TYR A 182 6.21 0.78 -1.47
C TYR A 182 6.24 2.29 -1.19
N HIS A 183 5.50 3.08 -1.97
CA HIS A 183 5.58 4.53 -1.90
C HIS A 183 4.56 5.12 -0.90
N ASN A 184 4.70 4.76 0.37
CA ASN A 184 3.68 5.02 1.39
C ASN A 184 3.43 6.52 1.62
N TYR A 185 2.17 6.94 1.50
CA TYR A 185 1.71 8.27 1.91
C TYR A 185 0.97 8.15 3.25
N PHE A 186 1.65 8.46 4.35
CA PHE A 186 1.03 8.45 5.67
C PHE A 186 0.19 9.71 5.91
N ARG A 187 -0.96 9.55 6.56
CA ARG A 187 -1.78 10.66 7.00
C ARG A 187 -1.19 11.28 8.26
N VAL A 188 -0.95 12.59 8.22
CA VAL A 188 -0.51 13.38 9.36
C VAL A 188 -1.46 14.56 9.55
N SER A 189 -1.66 15.00 10.79
CA SER A 189 -2.50 16.16 11.11
C SER A 189 -1.84 17.47 10.71
N ASN A 190 -0.56 17.62 11.08
CA ASN A 190 0.24 18.80 10.82
C ASN A 190 1.68 18.38 10.49
N ILE A 191 2.15 18.68 9.28
CA ILE A 191 3.50 18.30 8.83
C ILE A 191 4.61 18.93 9.69
N SER A 192 4.38 20.12 10.24
CA SER A 192 5.36 20.83 11.08
C SER A 192 5.56 20.17 12.45
N GLU A 193 4.66 19.29 12.88
CA GLU A 193 4.76 18.54 14.14
C GLU A 193 5.33 17.12 13.94
N VAL A 194 5.49 16.69 12.69
CA VAL A 194 6.01 15.37 12.35
C VAL A 194 7.48 15.26 12.71
N ARG A 195 7.81 14.15 13.36
CA ARG A 195 9.17 13.74 13.69
C ARG A 195 9.42 12.37 13.08
N VAL A 196 10.50 12.22 12.33
CA VAL A 196 10.96 10.93 11.82
C VAL A 196 12.25 10.57 12.54
N GLU A 197 12.25 9.41 13.19
CA GLU A 197 13.37 8.90 13.98
C GLU A 197 13.93 7.61 13.39
N GLY A 198 15.13 7.21 13.80
CA GLY A 198 15.77 5.96 13.36
C GLY A 198 16.63 6.07 12.10
N LEU A 199 16.73 7.29 11.53
CA LEU A 199 17.52 7.59 10.34
C LEU A 199 18.82 8.36 10.62
N GLY A 200 19.10 8.68 11.88
CA GLY A 200 20.33 9.35 12.29
C GLY A 200 21.58 8.53 11.96
N LYS A 201 22.67 9.23 11.59
CA LYS A 201 23.98 8.69 11.19
C LYS A 201 23.98 7.89 9.89
N LEU A 202 22.85 7.80 9.19
CA LEU A 202 22.77 7.17 7.88
C LEU A 202 23.14 8.16 6.79
N ASP A 203 23.76 7.64 5.73
CA ASP A 203 23.96 8.41 4.52
C ASP A 203 22.67 8.46 3.71
N TYR A 204 22.43 9.57 3.01
CA TYR A 204 21.33 9.72 2.09
C TYR A 204 21.74 10.46 0.81
N LEU A 205 21.02 10.22 -0.27
CA LEU A 205 21.09 11.01 -1.50
C LEU A 205 19.94 12.03 -1.50
N ASP A 206 20.24 13.31 -1.70
CA ASP A 206 19.22 14.36 -1.77
C ASP A 206 18.84 14.67 -3.22
N ASN A 207 17.64 14.27 -3.63
CA ASN A 207 17.14 14.51 -4.99
C ASN A 207 16.92 16.01 -5.28
N THR A 208 16.74 16.86 -4.26
CA THR A 208 16.66 18.32 -4.44
C THR A 208 18.02 18.96 -4.73
N GLN A 209 19.10 18.23 -4.47
CA GLN A 209 20.49 18.67 -4.68
C GLN A 209 21.24 17.72 -5.61
N ASN A 210 20.63 17.35 -6.73
CA ASN A 210 21.24 16.51 -7.76
C ASN A 210 21.81 15.18 -7.24
N ARG A 211 21.14 14.57 -6.23
CA ARG A 211 21.58 13.34 -5.56
C ARG A 211 22.95 13.44 -4.90
N THR A 212 23.31 14.63 -4.43
CA THR A 212 24.48 14.80 -3.58
C THR A 212 24.31 13.95 -2.33
N ARG A 213 25.39 13.24 -1.95
CA ARG A 213 25.42 12.37 -0.78
C ARG A 213 25.73 13.19 0.46
N PHE A 214 24.94 13.00 1.49
CA PHE A 214 25.12 13.60 2.82
C PHE A 214 24.98 12.53 3.90
N THR A 215 25.38 12.86 5.12
CA THR A 215 25.13 12.05 6.32
C THR A 215 24.13 12.78 7.21
N GLU A 216 23.08 12.08 7.66
CA GLU A 216 22.08 12.65 8.55
C GLU A 216 22.66 12.83 9.96
N ALA A 217 23.02 14.06 10.29
CA ALA A 217 23.57 14.39 11.61
C ALA A 217 22.52 14.42 12.72
N ARG A 218 21.22 14.49 12.39
CA ARG A 218 20.12 14.62 13.35
C ARG A 218 19.58 13.24 13.74
N ASP A 219 19.33 13.04 15.03
CA ASP A 219 18.65 11.82 15.50
C ASP A 219 17.14 11.85 15.18
N THR A 220 16.57 13.06 15.13
CA THR A 220 15.16 13.31 14.79
C THR A 220 15.06 14.30 13.64
N ILE A 221 14.36 13.91 12.58
CA ILE A 221 14.12 14.73 11.40
C ILE A 221 12.77 15.42 11.54
N THR A 222 12.77 16.75 11.46
CA THR A 222 11.57 17.56 11.27
C THR A 222 11.45 17.99 9.80
N ILE A 223 10.21 18.25 9.37
CA ILE A 223 9.89 18.61 7.97
C ILE A 223 9.37 20.05 7.95
N ASN A 224 10.23 20.98 7.54
CA ASN A 224 9.93 22.42 7.46
C ASN A 224 10.12 23.01 6.06
N SER A 225 10.58 22.20 5.10
CA SER A 225 10.73 22.54 3.69
C SER A 225 10.47 21.31 2.83
N GLU A 226 10.52 21.47 1.51
CA GLU A 226 10.58 20.32 0.60
C GLU A 226 11.77 19.42 0.97
N ILE A 227 11.51 18.11 1.00
CA ILE A 227 12.50 17.07 1.20
C ILE A 227 12.24 15.95 0.20
N ASP A 228 13.31 15.45 -0.42
CA ASP A 228 13.27 14.25 -1.26
C ASP A 228 14.61 13.52 -1.09
N ARG A 229 14.64 12.57 -0.16
CA ARG A 229 15.88 11.92 0.30
C ARG A 229 15.78 10.42 0.21
N ILE A 230 16.84 9.79 -0.28
CA ILE A 230 16.99 8.33 -0.35
C ILE A 230 18.03 7.92 0.68
N TYR A 231 17.58 7.46 1.85
CA TYR A 231 18.47 6.94 2.89
C TYR A 231 19.05 5.58 2.47
N LEU A 232 20.35 5.41 2.69
CA LEU A 232 21.13 4.24 2.28
C LEU A 232 21.35 3.34 3.50
N ASN A 233 21.41 2.02 3.25
CA ASN A 233 21.73 1.01 4.26
C ASN A 233 20.84 1.08 5.53
N THR A 234 19.56 1.42 5.36
CA THR A 234 18.61 1.50 6.49
C THR A 234 18.44 0.15 7.18
N PRO A 235 18.34 0.11 8.52
CA PRO A 235 18.09 -1.13 9.26
C PRO A 235 16.72 -1.74 8.91
N LYS A 236 16.53 -3.03 9.21
CA LYS A 236 15.27 -3.76 8.93
C LYS A 236 14.03 -3.11 9.58
N LYS A 237 14.21 -2.36 10.66
CA LYS A 237 13.23 -1.45 11.25
C LYS A 237 13.82 -0.04 11.18
N ALA A 238 13.41 0.73 10.17
CA ALA A 238 14.03 2.03 9.89
C ALA A 238 13.41 3.19 10.68
N CYS A 239 12.13 3.11 11.02
CA CYS A 239 11.43 4.18 11.74
C CYS A 239 10.55 3.58 12.85
N ASN A 240 10.58 4.20 14.03
CA ASN A 240 9.56 3.96 15.06
C ASN A 240 8.34 4.83 14.71
N SER A 241 7.17 4.21 14.64
CA SER A 241 5.86 4.86 14.45
C SER A 241 5.17 5.10 15.77
#